data_AF-A0A0F9IBG1-F1
#
_entry.id   AF-A0A0F9IBG1-F1
#
_cell.length_a   1.000
_cell.length_b   1.000
_cell.length_c   1.000
_cell.angle_alpha   90.00
_cell.angle_beta   90.00
_cell.angle_gamma   90.00
#
_symmetry.space_group_name_H-M   'P 1'
#
loop_
_entity.id
_entity.type
_entity.pdbx_description
1 polymer ?
#
loop_
_entity_poly.entity_id
_entity_poly.type
_entity_poly.pdbx_seq_one_letter_code
_entity_poly.pdbx_strand_id
1 'polypeptide(L)'
;MAKVNVVKYIGVFLISAVFLLTVCISNVSASDCESILENNIGWTIIDSKTIEGWKDTDEQKEDGFEGCNYGRVIYFTDGTQVECSCYGYQYAYRPTAIILGRNFGFKGKTYTAYKMIVEDEEYDIR
;
A
#
# COMPACT_ATOMS: atom_id res chain seq x y z
N MET A 1 18.42 37.15 61.77
CA MET A 1 19.37 36.70 60.73
C MET A 1 19.29 35.19 60.63
N ALA A 2 18.76 34.65 59.54
CA ALA A 2 18.75 33.21 59.25
C ALA A 2 19.22 32.99 57.81
N LYS A 3 20.32 32.26 57.64
CA LYS A 3 20.82 31.74 56.35
C LYS A 3 19.94 30.56 55.94
N VAL A 4 19.35 30.60 54.75
CA VAL A 4 18.72 29.42 54.13
C VAL A 4 19.59 28.99 52.95
N ASN A 5 20.05 27.74 53.01
CA ASN A 5 20.99 27.11 52.10
C ASN A 5 20.39 26.87 50.71
N VAL A 6 20.99 27.48 49.69
CA VAL A 6 20.69 27.29 48.27
C VAL A 6 21.54 26.14 47.72
N VAL A 7 21.37 24.90 48.18
CA VAL A 7 22.04 23.74 47.57
C VAL A 7 21.22 22.47 47.83
N LYS A 8 20.19 22.18 47.01
CA LYS A 8 19.65 20.79 46.89
C LYS A 8 18.62 20.50 45.79
N TYR A 9 18.44 21.35 44.77
CA TYR A 9 17.36 21.13 43.76
C TYR A 9 17.82 21.09 42.30
N ILE A 10 19.12 21.06 42.01
CA ILE A 10 19.62 21.06 40.62
C ILE A 10 19.88 19.63 40.09
N GLY A 11 19.98 18.63 40.96
CA GLY A 11 20.44 17.28 40.58
C GLY A 11 19.38 16.24 40.19
N VAL A 12 18.08 16.51 40.36
CA VAL A 12 17.02 15.49 40.17
C VAL A 12 16.15 15.76 38.93
N PHE A 13 16.19 16.98 38.38
CA PHE A 13 15.37 17.33 37.21
C PHE A 13 15.96 16.90 35.85
N LEU A 14 17.26 16.63 35.78
CA LEU A 14 17.92 16.30 34.51
C LEU A 14 17.80 14.82 34.09
N ILE A 15 17.48 13.91 35.02
CA ILE A 15 17.41 12.46 34.73
C ILE A 15 16.00 12.06 34.22
N SER A 16 14.97 12.83 34.57
CA SER A 16 13.58 12.55 34.16
C SER A 16 13.25 12.95 32.72
N ALA A 17 13.97 13.90 32.13
CA ALA A 17 13.70 14.37 30.77
C ALA A 17 14.34 13.49 29.69
N VAL A 18 15.42 12.77 30.01
CA VAL A 18 16.14 11.90 29.07
C VAL A 18 15.43 10.55 28.91
N PHE A 19 14.69 10.09 29.92
CA PHE A 19 13.98 8.80 29.86
C PHE A 19 12.64 8.87 29.11
N LEU A 20 12.06 10.07 28.98
CA LEU A 20 10.78 10.30 28.28
C LEU A 20 10.92 10.58 26.78
N LEU A 21 12.13 10.84 26.29
CA LEU A 21 12.39 11.01 24.85
C LEU A 21 12.74 9.69 24.14
N THR A 22 13.10 8.64 24.88
CA THR A 22 13.58 7.36 24.32
C THR A 22 12.46 6.35 24.05
N VAL A 23 11.21 6.66 24.40
CA VAL A 23 10.06 5.70 24.35
C VAL A 23 9.19 5.86 23.09
N CYS A 24 9.56 6.73 22.15
CA CYS A 24 8.75 6.95 20.93
C CYS A 24 9.32 6.33 19.65
N ILE A 25 10.43 5.61 19.71
CA ILE A 25 10.87 4.75 18.60
C ILE A 25 10.21 3.38 18.78
N SER A 26 8.88 3.36 18.89
CA SER A 26 8.12 2.12 18.75
C SER A 26 8.34 1.61 17.33
N ASN A 27 8.83 0.37 17.24
CA ASN A 27 9.13 -0.37 16.03
C ASN A 27 8.01 -0.21 14.99
N VAL A 28 8.22 0.65 14.00
CA VAL A 28 7.52 0.53 12.72
C VAL A 28 8.17 -0.67 12.03
N SER A 29 7.51 -1.82 12.11
CA SER A 29 7.88 -2.99 11.31
C SER A 29 7.63 -2.64 9.84
N ALA A 30 8.61 -2.04 9.18
CA ALA A 30 8.53 -1.65 7.77
C ALA A 30 8.93 -2.79 6.82
N SER A 31 8.70 -4.05 7.19
CA SER A 31 9.20 -5.21 6.42
C SER A 31 8.45 -5.44 5.10
N ASP A 32 7.18 -5.03 5.02
CA ASP A 32 6.32 -5.49 3.94
C ASP A 32 6.30 -4.49 2.77
N CYS A 33 6.36 -3.18 3.06
CA CYS A 33 6.39 -2.12 2.05
C CYS A 33 7.68 -2.09 1.22
N GLU A 34 8.82 -2.54 1.77
CA GLU A 34 10.10 -2.57 1.04
C GLU A 34 10.01 -3.54 -0.15
N SER A 35 9.34 -4.67 0.02
CA SER A 35 9.23 -5.71 -1.01
C SER A 35 8.47 -5.25 -2.27
N ILE A 36 7.36 -4.50 -2.11
CA ILE A 36 6.55 -4.01 -3.23
C ILE A 36 7.33 -2.98 -4.04
N LEU A 37 8.06 -2.06 -3.38
CA LEU A 37 8.83 -1.05 -4.09
C LEU A 37 9.97 -1.68 -4.91
N GLU A 38 10.68 -2.65 -4.33
CA GLU A 38 11.74 -3.38 -5.02
C GLU A 38 11.22 -4.18 -6.22
N ASN A 39 10.06 -4.83 -6.09
CA ASN A 39 9.43 -5.61 -7.16
C ASN A 39 8.93 -4.74 -8.33
N ASN A 40 8.71 -3.44 -8.10
CA ASN A 40 8.18 -2.51 -9.09
C ASN A 40 9.23 -1.57 -9.71
N ILE A 41 10.52 -1.86 -9.58
CA ILE A 41 11.56 -1.10 -10.29
C ILE A 41 11.32 -1.16 -11.81
N GLY A 42 11.21 0.02 -12.44
CA GLY A 42 10.93 0.17 -13.87
C GLY A 42 9.45 0.15 -14.26
N TRP A 43 8.56 0.01 -13.28
CA TRP A 43 7.14 0.31 -13.44
C TRP A 43 6.87 1.79 -13.15
N THR A 44 5.82 2.33 -13.75
CA THR A 44 5.38 3.72 -13.54
C THR A 44 3.94 3.71 -13.07
N ILE A 45 3.61 4.50 -12.05
CA ILE A 45 2.22 4.77 -11.69
C ILE A 45 1.58 5.55 -12.84
N ILE A 46 0.57 4.95 -13.46
CA ILE A 46 -0.15 5.57 -14.58
C ILE A 46 -1.54 6.04 -14.17
N ASP A 47 -2.10 5.50 -13.06
CA ASP A 47 -3.40 5.91 -12.54
C ASP A 47 -3.58 5.49 -11.07
N SER A 48 -4.60 6.06 -10.42
CA SER A 48 -5.09 5.65 -9.10
C SER A 48 -6.61 5.70 -9.10
N LYS A 49 -7.26 4.57 -8.78
CA LYS A 49 -8.71 4.41 -8.92
C LYS A 49 -9.32 3.78 -7.68
N THR A 50 -10.55 4.13 -7.35
CA THR A 50 -11.31 3.45 -6.29
C THR A 50 -12.08 2.27 -6.89
N ILE A 51 -11.86 1.06 -6.36
CA ILE A 51 -12.59 -0.14 -6.77
C ILE A 51 -14.02 -0.03 -6.28
N GLU A 52 -14.96 -0.25 -7.18
CA GLU A 52 -16.38 -0.36 -6.88
C GLU A 52 -16.77 -1.83 -6.67
N GLY A 53 -16.35 -2.74 -7.53
CA GLY A 53 -16.85 -4.10 -7.48
C GLY A 53 -16.07 -5.04 -8.37
N TRP A 54 -16.50 -6.29 -8.40
CA TRP A 54 -15.92 -7.31 -9.28
C TRP A 54 -17.01 -8.21 -9.87
N LYS A 55 -16.65 -8.95 -10.92
CA LYS A 55 -17.51 -9.96 -11.53
C LYS A 55 -16.68 -11.08 -12.12
N ASP A 56 -17.04 -12.32 -11.79
CA ASP A 56 -16.55 -13.51 -12.49
C ASP A 56 -17.42 -13.82 -13.74
N THR A 57 -16.91 -14.67 -14.62
CA THR A 57 -17.61 -15.03 -15.85
C THR A 57 -18.96 -15.68 -15.48
N ASP A 58 -20.05 -15.17 -16.06
CA ASP A 58 -21.43 -15.61 -15.83
C ASP A 58 -22.05 -15.33 -14.45
N GLU A 59 -21.37 -14.55 -13.60
CA GLU A 59 -21.89 -14.17 -12.28
C GLU A 59 -22.50 -12.75 -12.28
N GLN A 60 -23.18 -12.41 -11.18
CA GLN A 60 -23.62 -11.04 -10.93
C GLN A 60 -22.42 -10.19 -10.49
N LYS A 61 -22.54 -8.87 -10.66
CA LYS A 61 -21.54 -7.95 -10.12
C LYS A 61 -21.69 -7.93 -8.59
N GLU A 62 -20.58 -8.13 -7.91
CA GLU A 62 -20.47 -8.05 -6.46
C GLU A 62 -19.77 -6.75 -6.04
N ASP A 63 -20.02 -6.33 -4.80
CA ASP A 63 -19.50 -5.09 -4.24
C ASP A 63 -18.14 -5.29 -3.55
N GLY A 64 -17.25 -4.31 -3.71
CA GLY A 64 -15.92 -4.31 -3.05
C GLY A 64 -14.87 -5.05 -3.87
N PHE A 65 -13.84 -5.55 -3.21
CA PHE A 65 -12.73 -6.27 -3.82
C PHE A 65 -12.55 -7.61 -3.14
N GLU A 66 -12.49 -8.69 -3.92
CA GLU A 66 -12.25 -10.06 -3.44
C GLU A 66 -11.02 -10.70 -4.10
N GLY A 67 -9.99 -9.90 -4.35
CA GLY A 67 -8.81 -10.37 -5.06
C GLY A 67 -9.07 -10.63 -6.54
N CYS A 68 -8.12 -11.31 -7.18
CA CYS A 68 -8.19 -11.70 -8.58
C CYS A 68 -8.43 -13.20 -8.74
N ASN A 69 -9.33 -13.53 -9.67
CA ASN A 69 -9.35 -14.80 -10.39
C ASN A 69 -8.99 -14.52 -11.85
N TYR A 70 -8.40 -15.48 -12.55
CA TYR A 70 -8.17 -15.32 -14.00
C TYR A 70 -9.49 -15.04 -14.72
N GLY A 71 -9.55 -13.92 -15.44
CA GLY A 71 -10.74 -13.48 -16.17
C GLY A 71 -11.74 -12.67 -15.34
N ARG A 72 -11.51 -12.48 -14.04
CA ARG A 72 -12.33 -11.61 -13.20
C ARG A 72 -12.21 -10.16 -13.68
N VAL A 73 -13.34 -9.49 -13.84
CA VAL A 73 -13.39 -8.07 -14.18
C VAL A 73 -13.52 -7.25 -12.89
N ILE A 74 -12.64 -6.28 -12.71
CA ILE A 74 -12.66 -5.31 -11.63
C ILE A 74 -13.22 -3.99 -12.16
N TYR A 75 -14.24 -3.46 -11.49
CA TYR A 75 -14.92 -2.22 -11.86
C TYR A 75 -14.49 -1.10 -10.93
N PHE A 76 -14.21 0.06 -11.50
CA PHE A 76 -13.88 1.26 -10.75
C PHE A 76 -15.06 2.23 -10.71
N THR A 77 -15.06 3.09 -9.69
CA THR A 77 -16.12 4.10 -9.48
C THR A 77 -16.23 5.14 -10.60
N ASP A 78 -15.20 5.29 -11.44
CA ASP A 78 -15.20 6.16 -12.62
C ASP A 78 -15.81 5.50 -13.87
N GLY A 79 -16.32 4.27 -13.73
CA GLY A 79 -16.94 3.50 -14.81
C GLY A 79 -15.94 2.75 -15.70
N THR A 80 -14.63 2.85 -15.43
CA THR A 80 -13.61 2.05 -16.11
C THR A 80 -13.48 0.66 -15.47
N GLN A 81 -12.81 -0.26 -16.17
CA GLN A 81 -12.61 -1.63 -15.71
C GLN A 81 -11.27 -2.18 -16.18
N VAL A 82 -10.78 -3.21 -15.48
CA VAL A 82 -9.61 -4.01 -15.86
C VAL A 82 -9.94 -5.49 -15.69
N GLU A 83 -9.24 -6.36 -16.40
CA GLU A 83 -9.41 -7.80 -16.26
C GLU A 83 -8.17 -8.43 -15.59
N CYS A 84 -8.39 -9.24 -14.57
CA CYS A 84 -7.34 -9.98 -13.87
C CYS A 84 -6.71 -11.05 -14.76
N SER A 85 -5.38 -11.12 -14.76
CA SER A 85 -4.58 -12.15 -15.43
C SER A 85 -3.72 -12.96 -14.45
N CYS A 86 -4.10 -12.99 -13.18
CA CYS A 86 -3.48 -13.79 -12.14
C CYS A 86 -4.53 -14.33 -11.16
N TYR A 87 -4.08 -15.12 -10.19
CA TYR A 87 -4.85 -15.47 -9.00
C TYR A 87 -4.27 -14.72 -7.79
N GLY A 88 -5.14 -14.28 -6.89
CA GLY A 88 -4.74 -13.71 -5.60
C GLY A 88 -5.97 -13.43 -4.75
N TYR A 89 -5.85 -13.64 -3.43
CA TYR A 89 -6.98 -13.55 -2.52
C TYR A 89 -6.77 -12.41 -1.53
N GLN A 90 -7.75 -11.53 -1.47
CA GLN A 90 -7.81 -10.43 -0.51
C GLN A 90 -9.25 -9.97 -0.42
N TYR A 91 -9.66 -9.44 0.72
CA TYR A 91 -10.94 -8.76 0.84
C TYR A 91 -10.73 -7.33 1.27
N ALA A 92 -11.30 -6.38 0.54
CA ALA A 92 -11.33 -4.98 0.94
C ALA A 92 -12.61 -4.29 0.44
N TYR A 93 -13.23 -3.48 1.30
CA TYR A 93 -14.44 -2.73 0.93
C TYR A 93 -14.05 -1.38 0.31
N ARG A 94 -14.26 -1.25 -1.00
CA ARG A 94 -13.97 -0.04 -1.79
C ARG A 94 -12.52 0.49 -1.66
N PRO A 95 -11.49 -0.36 -1.82
CA PRO A 95 -10.10 0.07 -1.70
C PRO A 95 -9.66 0.96 -2.87
N THR A 96 -8.50 1.60 -2.70
CA THR A 96 -7.79 2.25 -3.80
C THR A 96 -6.88 1.24 -4.50
N ALA A 97 -6.94 1.19 -5.83
CA ALA A 97 -6.03 0.49 -6.70
C ALA A 97 -5.03 1.48 -7.32
N ILE A 98 -3.73 1.23 -7.15
CA ILE A 98 -2.67 1.96 -7.84
C ILE A 98 -2.35 1.20 -9.12
N ILE A 99 -2.58 1.81 -10.28
CA ILE A 99 -2.34 1.17 -11.57
C ILE A 99 -0.92 1.48 -12.03
N LEU A 100 -0.17 0.44 -12.32
CA LEU A 100 1.19 0.49 -12.82
C LEU A 100 1.26 0.08 -14.28
N GLY A 101 2.07 0.78 -15.07
CA GLY A 101 2.39 0.45 -16.45
C GLY A 101 3.89 0.26 -16.66
N ARG A 102 4.27 -0.73 -17.47
CA ARG A 102 5.65 -0.94 -17.90
C ARG A 102 5.73 -1.29 -19.37
N ASN A 103 6.54 -0.54 -20.11
CA ASN A 103 6.80 -0.82 -21.52
C ASN A 103 7.94 -1.84 -21.67
N PHE A 104 7.77 -2.79 -22.58
CA PHE A 104 8.81 -3.77 -22.93
C PHE A 104 8.80 -4.06 -24.44
N GLY A 105 9.98 -4.33 -24.99
CA GLY A 105 10.16 -4.64 -26.40
C GLY A 105 10.16 -6.15 -26.64
N PHE A 106 9.36 -6.64 -27.59
CA PHE A 106 9.42 -8.02 -28.06
C PHE A 106 9.31 -8.07 -29.59
N LYS A 107 10.28 -8.71 -30.25
CA LYS A 107 10.36 -8.82 -31.72
C LYS A 107 10.21 -7.47 -32.45
N GLY A 108 10.83 -6.42 -31.93
CA GLY A 108 10.80 -5.07 -32.51
C GLY A 108 9.48 -4.31 -32.34
N LYS A 109 8.54 -4.83 -31.55
CA LYS A 109 7.30 -4.15 -31.15
C LYS A 109 7.35 -3.80 -29.67
N THR A 110 6.77 -2.65 -29.31
CA THR A 110 6.58 -2.26 -27.90
C THR A 110 5.24 -2.73 -27.42
N TYR A 111 5.23 -3.37 -26.25
CA TYR A 111 4.06 -3.78 -25.52
C TYR A 111 4.07 -3.10 -24.16
N THR A 112 2.88 -2.96 -23.56
CA THR A 112 2.72 -2.43 -22.21
C THR A 112 2.12 -3.53 -21.35
N ALA A 113 2.79 -3.87 -20.26
CA ALA A 113 2.24 -4.69 -19.20
C ALA A 113 1.60 -3.78 -18.16
N TYR A 114 0.52 -4.26 -17.54
CA TYR A 114 -0.19 -3.55 -16.49
C TYR A 114 -0.24 -4.40 -15.22
N LYS A 115 -0.15 -3.72 -14.08
CA LYS A 115 -0.38 -4.25 -12.75
C LYS A 115 -1.31 -3.32 -12.00
N MET A 116 -2.01 -3.82 -11.00
CA MET A 116 -2.56 -3.00 -9.94
C MET A 116 -2.01 -3.44 -8.59
N ILE A 117 -1.82 -2.47 -7.71
CA ILE A 117 -1.56 -2.70 -6.29
C ILE A 117 -2.84 -2.34 -5.54
N VAL A 118 -3.34 -3.25 -4.72
CA VAL A 118 -4.50 -3.01 -3.85
C VAL A 118 -4.08 -3.29 -2.42
N GLU A 119 -4.07 -2.25 -1.59
CA GLU A 119 -3.42 -2.28 -0.27
C GLU A 119 -1.93 -2.66 -0.44
N ASP A 120 -1.52 -3.84 0.05
CA ASP A 120 -0.14 -4.31 0.02
C ASP A 120 0.05 -5.54 -0.89
N GLU A 121 -0.89 -5.80 -1.80
CA GLU A 121 -0.84 -6.94 -2.72
C GLU A 121 -0.81 -6.51 -4.19
N GLU A 122 -0.05 -7.25 -5.00
CA GLU A 122 0.13 -6.99 -6.43
C GLU A 122 -0.67 -7.95 -7.30
N TYR A 123 -1.30 -7.43 -8.35
CA TYR A 123 -2.10 -8.20 -9.29
C TYR A 123 -1.75 -7.86 -10.73
N ASP A 124 -1.52 -8.86 -11.58
CA ASP A 124 -1.35 -8.68 -13.02
C ASP A 124 -2.72 -8.49 -13.68
N ILE A 125 -2.83 -7.49 -14.56
CA ILE A 125 -4.09 -7.09 -15.20
C ILE A 125 -3.91 -6.75 -16.69
N ARG A 126 -5.02 -6.65 -17.42
CA ARG A 126 -5.07 -6.26 -18.84
C ARG A 126 -6.25 -5.37 -19.18
#